data_AF-A0A7C4GHP7-F1
#
_entry.id   AF-A0A7C4GHP7-F1
#
_cell.length_a   1.000
_cell.length_b   1.000
_cell.length_c   1.000
_cell.angle_alpha   90.00
_cell.angle_beta   90.00
_cell.angle_gamma   90.00
#
_symmetry.space_group_name_H-M   'P 1'
#
loop_
_entity.id
_entity.type
_entity.pdbx_description
1 polymer ?
#
loop_
_entity_poly.entity_id
_entity_poly.type
_entity_poly.pdbx_seq_one_letter_code
_entity_poly.pdbx_strand_id
1 'polypeptide(L)'
;FIDNNPMVEFHPSDYVNNPFIISQHDKMVAINQALEVDLTGQVCSDSLGYRFYSGLGGQADFMRGARLSRGGKAITVIPSTAKDGKISRIKDFLTRGAGVVLTRGDVDYVVTEYGVAHLRGKTIKERALALISIANPRFRNKLLERAKRYHYVPEEIMPFPEIEYPEDLKRHVTLKDGSKVLLRPIKPSDATLKQHFFYALSKESVKRRYLGSLSFMPLRRIWPYVVVDYNNEMSVVGTITEDGSEVIVAMGSYSRIPNTDMAEVSLVVRDDWQNKGLGTALFNYLAEVAKSRGIRRFTAWVLIENTRMMHIFKKSGYPLRYRVEGNLYYVEIDLKKP
;
A
#
# COMPACT_ATOMS: atom_id res chain seq x y z
N PHE A 1 -38.12 2.78 -17.22
CA PHE A 1 -37.69 2.07 -15.99
C PHE A 1 -38.31 2.68 -14.74
N ILE A 2 -38.25 4.00 -14.55
CA ILE A 2 -38.74 4.67 -13.33
C ILE A 2 -40.27 4.79 -13.27
N ASP A 3 -40.91 5.06 -14.42
CA ASP A 3 -42.37 5.26 -14.48
C ASP A 3 -43.14 4.08 -13.89
N ASN A 4 -43.98 4.37 -12.88
CA ASN A 4 -44.81 3.42 -12.12
C ASN A 4 -44.09 2.16 -11.61
N ASN A 5 -42.81 2.28 -11.23
CA ASN A 5 -42.04 1.15 -10.72
C ASN A 5 -42.04 1.09 -9.18
N PRO A 6 -42.65 0.07 -8.55
CA PRO A 6 -42.71 -0.04 -7.09
C PRO A 6 -41.36 -0.30 -6.41
N MET A 7 -40.29 -0.55 -7.19
CA MET A 7 -38.92 -0.64 -6.66
C MET A 7 -38.26 0.74 -6.49
N VAL A 8 -38.93 1.83 -6.87
CA VAL A 8 -38.39 3.20 -6.83
C VAL A 8 -39.31 4.11 -6.03
N GLU A 9 -38.74 4.75 -5.02
CA GLU A 9 -39.42 5.76 -4.21
C GLU A 9 -38.64 7.07 -4.22
N PHE A 10 -39.36 8.20 -4.26
CA PHE A 10 -38.78 9.54 -4.16
C PHE A 10 -39.06 10.09 -2.76
N HIS A 11 -38.00 10.54 -2.11
CA HIS A 11 -38.06 11.11 -0.76
C HIS A 11 -37.36 12.48 -0.75
N PRO A 12 -37.75 13.39 0.14
CA PRO A 12 -37.18 14.73 0.20
C PRO A 12 -35.72 14.69 0.67
N SER A 13 -34.94 15.72 0.30
CA SER A 13 -33.48 15.74 0.51
C SER A 13 -33.07 15.71 1.99
N ASP A 14 -33.87 16.28 2.88
CA ASP A 14 -33.67 16.23 4.33
C ASP A 14 -33.80 14.83 4.93
N TYR A 15 -34.45 13.90 4.21
CA TYR A 15 -34.45 12.47 4.52
C TYR A 15 -33.29 11.74 3.82
N VAL A 16 -33.22 11.81 2.48
CA VAL A 16 -32.27 10.99 1.71
C VAL A 16 -30.81 11.39 1.93
N ASN A 17 -30.54 12.66 2.24
CA ASN A 17 -29.20 13.15 2.54
C ASN A 17 -28.95 13.22 4.06
N ASN A 18 -29.81 12.69 4.93
CA ASN A 18 -29.52 12.73 6.35
C ASN A 18 -28.41 11.71 6.69
N PRO A 19 -27.23 12.12 7.22
CA PRO A 19 -26.14 11.20 7.50
C PRO A 19 -26.53 10.07 8.47
N PHE A 20 -27.45 10.32 9.40
CA PHE A 20 -27.93 9.31 10.34
C PHE A 20 -28.80 8.27 9.65
N ILE A 21 -29.66 8.67 8.70
CA ILE A 21 -30.46 7.73 7.91
C ILE A 21 -29.54 6.91 7.00
N ILE A 22 -28.63 7.58 6.28
CA ILE A 22 -27.62 6.94 5.43
C ILE A 22 -26.82 5.88 6.22
N SER A 23 -26.44 6.18 7.46
CA SER A 23 -25.64 5.29 8.30
C SER A 23 -26.36 4.02 8.77
N GLN A 24 -27.70 3.98 8.70
CA GLN A 24 -28.49 2.80 9.08
C GLN A 24 -28.36 1.66 8.05
N HIS A 25 -27.94 1.98 6.82
CA HIS A 25 -27.70 0.98 5.80
C HIS A 25 -26.33 0.31 6.02
N ASP A 26 -26.31 -1.00 6.17
CA ASP A 26 -25.05 -1.75 6.24
C ASP A 26 -24.27 -1.67 4.92
N LYS A 27 -22.95 -1.55 5.02
CA LYS A 27 -22.03 -1.51 3.87
C LYS A 27 -22.36 -0.39 2.87
N MET A 28 -22.85 0.74 3.36
CA MET A 28 -23.16 1.90 2.51
C MET A 28 -21.89 2.41 1.82
N VAL A 29 -21.91 2.53 0.50
CA VAL A 29 -20.79 3.04 -0.30
C VAL A 29 -21.19 4.36 -0.95
N ALA A 30 -20.51 5.44 -0.57
CA ALA A 30 -20.66 6.75 -1.21
C ALA A 30 -19.46 7.01 -2.12
N ILE A 31 -19.71 7.34 -3.39
CA ILE A 31 -18.66 7.69 -4.36
C ILE A 31 -18.93 9.09 -4.87
N ASN A 32 -17.97 10.00 -4.71
CA ASN A 32 -18.11 11.39 -5.14
C ASN A 32 -16.83 11.92 -5.78
N GLN A 33 -16.97 12.83 -6.75
CA GLN A 33 -15.84 13.41 -7.45
C GLN A 33 -15.27 14.63 -6.70
N ALA A 34 -13.96 14.79 -6.74
CA ALA A 34 -13.28 16.01 -6.29
C ALA A 34 -12.75 16.83 -7.46
N LEU A 35 -12.59 18.14 -7.26
CA LEU A 35 -11.84 19.05 -8.14
C LEU A 35 -10.34 19.05 -7.81
N GLU A 36 -10.00 19.17 -6.53
CA GLU A 36 -8.64 19.16 -6.00
C GLU A 36 -8.59 18.43 -4.65
N VAL A 37 -7.47 17.75 -4.36
CA VAL A 37 -7.17 17.19 -3.03
C VAL A 37 -5.78 17.64 -2.61
N ASP A 38 -5.64 18.28 -1.46
CA ASP A 38 -4.31 18.66 -0.95
C ASP A 38 -3.61 17.53 -0.17
N LEU A 39 -2.30 17.66 0.08
CA LEU A 39 -1.49 16.65 0.79
C LEU A 39 -1.93 16.38 2.23
N THR A 40 -2.75 17.25 2.81
CA THR A 40 -3.35 17.04 4.13
C THR A 40 -4.67 16.30 4.05
N GLY A 41 -5.22 16.11 2.85
CA GLY A 41 -6.47 15.43 2.54
C GLY A 41 -7.71 16.32 2.60
N GLN A 42 -7.56 17.65 2.51
CA GLN A 42 -8.73 18.51 2.26
C GLN A 42 -9.19 18.32 0.81
N VAL A 43 -10.50 18.35 0.60
CA VAL A 43 -11.10 18.16 -0.72
C VAL A 43 -11.90 19.40 -1.11
N CYS A 44 -11.56 19.95 -2.28
CA CYS A 44 -12.39 20.91 -2.99
C CYS A 44 -13.13 20.18 -4.11
N SER A 45 -14.43 20.45 -4.27
CA SER A 45 -15.26 19.86 -5.33
C SER A 45 -16.21 20.85 -6.01
N ASP A 46 -16.35 22.07 -5.50
CA ASP A 46 -17.34 23.03 -5.97
C ASP A 46 -16.74 24.28 -6.64
N SER A 47 -15.45 24.56 -6.46
CA SER A 47 -14.82 25.78 -6.98
C SER A 47 -13.44 25.57 -7.62
N LEU A 48 -13.09 26.50 -8.51
CA LEU A 48 -11.76 26.63 -9.12
C LEU A 48 -11.14 27.94 -8.63
N GLY A 49 -10.45 27.87 -7.48
CA GLY A 49 -10.05 29.06 -6.73
C GLY A 49 -11.28 29.88 -6.34
N TYR A 50 -11.30 31.17 -6.67
CA TYR A 50 -12.41 32.08 -6.37
C TYR A 50 -13.65 31.91 -7.24
N ARG A 51 -13.60 31.10 -8.31
CA ARG A 51 -14.73 30.89 -9.21
C ARG A 51 -15.54 29.67 -8.80
N PHE A 52 -16.79 29.86 -8.43
CA PHE A 52 -17.74 28.77 -8.24
C PHE A 52 -17.98 28.05 -9.57
N TYR A 53 -17.82 26.74 -9.54
CA TYR A 53 -18.05 25.84 -10.67
C TYR A 53 -19.39 25.11 -10.51
N SER A 54 -19.71 24.71 -9.28
CA SER A 54 -20.97 24.07 -8.89
C SER A 54 -21.35 24.50 -7.45
N GLY A 55 -21.98 23.63 -6.67
CA GLY A 55 -22.22 23.83 -5.24
C GLY A 55 -21.90 22.57 -4.43
N LEU A 56 -22.02 22.68 -3.11
CA LEU A 56 -21.71 21.60 -2.14
C LEU A 56 -22.52 20.32 -2.39
N GLY A 57 -23.80 20.47 -2.72
CA GLY A 57 -24.75 19.36 -2.85
C GLY A 57 -24.86 18.53 -1.56
N GLY A 58 -25.13 17.23 -1.70
CA GLY A 58 -25.17 16.27 -0.59
C GLY A 58 -23.87 15.52 -0.34
N GLN A 59 -22.76 15.93 -0.96
CA GLN A 59 -21.51 15.17 -0.94
C GLN A 59 -21.02 14.95 0.49
N ALA A 60 -20.94 16.01 1.30
CA ALA A 60 -20.49 15.90 2.68
C ALA A 60 -21.39 14.95 3.50
N ASP A 61 -22.70 14.96 3.22
CA ASP A 61 -23.66 14.16 3.96
C ASP A 61 -23.51 12.67 3.68
N PHE A 62 -23.45 12.27 2.41
CA PHE A 62 -23.22 10.89 2.00
C PHE A 62 -21.87 10.36 2.47
N MET A 63 -20.82 11.20 2.41
CA MET A 63 -19.49 10.80 2.86
C MET A 63 -19.46 10.57 4.38
N ARG A 64 -20.13 11.42 5.17
CA ARG A 64 -20.26 11.22 6.62
C ARG A 64 -21.14 10.03 6.96
N GLY A 65 -22.29 9.89 6.32
CA GLY A 65 -23.21 8.78 6.55
C GLY A 65 -22.58 7.42 6.21
N ALA A 66 -21.90 7.30 5.06
CA ALA A 66 -21.20 6.08 4.68
C ALA A 66 -20.06 5.72 5.63
N ARG A 67 -19.40 6.71 6.26
CA ARG A 67 -18.35 6.46 7.27
C ARG A 67 -18.89 5.98 8.61
N LEU A 68 -20.12 6.34 8.94
CA LEU A 68 -20.82 5.92 10.15
C LEU A 68 -21.50 4.55 9.96
N SER A 69 -21.82 4.18 8.71
CA SER A 69 -22.35 2.87 8.34
C SER A 69 -21.41 1.73 8.71
N ARG A 70 -21.97 0.65 9.25
CA ARG A 70 -21.24 -0.59 9.56
C ARG A 70 -20.68 -1.21 8.28
N GLY A 71 -19.35 -1.19 8.15
CA GLY A 71 -18.66 -1.68 6.96
C GLY A 71 -18.80 -0.77 5.74
N GLY A 72 -19.29 0.46 5.92
CA GLY A 72 -19.44 1.45 4.86
C GLY A 72 -18.11 2.06 4.40
N LYS A 73 -18.12 2.70 3.23
CA LYS A 73 -16.95 3.29 2.58
C LYS A 73 -17.31 4.63 1.95
N ALA A 74 -16.54 5.66 2.27
CA ALA A 74 -16.66 6.96 1.63
C ALA A 74 -15.48 7.17 0.67
N ILE A 75 -15.77 7.27 -0.63
CA ILE A 75 -14.77 7.23 -1.69
C ILE A 75 -14.79 8.55 -2.47
N THR A 76 -13.69 9.27 -2.40
CA THR A 76 -13.42 10.44 -3.24
C THR A 76 -12.67 9.98 -4.49
N VAL A 77 -13.23 10.20 -5.67
CA VAL A 77 -12.58 9.88 -6.95
C VAL A 77 -12.06 11.14 -7.61
N ILE A 78 -10.84 11.09 -8.15
CA ILE A 78 -10.22 12.23 -8.84
C ILE A 78 -9.21 11.73 -9.87
N PRO A 79 -9.29 12.15 -11.14
CA PRO A 79 -8.18 12.00 -12.07
C PRO A 79 -6.92 12.64 -11.47
N SER A 80 -5.75 12.02 -11.58
CA SER A 80 -4.55 12.56 -10.95
C SER A 80 -4.10 13.90 -11.57
N THR A 81 -4.53 14.19 -12.79
CA THR A 81 -4.16 15.39 -13.55
C THR A 81 -5.34 16.07 -14.27
N ALA A 82 -5.10 17.29 -14.75
CA ALA A 82 -5.98 18.09 -15.61
C ALA A 82 -5.16 18.80 -16.71
N LYS A 83 -5.86 19.37 -17.71
CA LYS A 83 -5.28 20.08 -18.87
C LYS A 83 -4.21 19.24 -19.58
N ASP A 84 -4.60 18.07 -20.07
CA ASP A 84 -3.72 17.14 -20.79
C ASP A 84 -2.46 16.76 -19.99
N GLY A 85 -2.63 16.47 -18.71
CA GLY A 85 -1.53 16.07 -17.83
C GLY A 85 -0.65 17.21 -17.32
N LYS A 86 -0.93 18.48 -17.69
CA LYS A 86 -0.08 19.63 -17.33
C LYS A 86 -0.24 20.08 -15.88
N ILE A 87 -1.36 19.77 -15.24
CA ILE A 87 -1.67 20.20 -13.87
C ILE A 87 -1.98 18.98 -13.02
N SER A 88 -1.30 18.82 -11.88
CA SER A 88 -1.67 17.83 -10.86
C SER A 88 -2.93 18.27 -10.11
N ARG A 89 -3.83 17.32 -9.87
CA ARG A 89 -5.04 17.51 -9.05
C ARG A 89 -4.86 17.03 -7.61
N ILE A 90 -3.81 16.24 -7.35
CA ILE A 90 -3.22 16.11 -6.02
C ILE A 90 -2.27 17.30 -5.83
N LYS A 91 -2.56 18.15 -4.84
CA LYS A 91 -1.93 19.46 -4.67
C LYS A 91 -1.13 19.50 -3.38
N ASP A 92 -0.10 20.34 -3.31
CA ASP A 92 0.59 20.66 -2.05
C ASP A 92 -0.31 21.46 -1.11
N PHE A 93 -1.05 22.43 -1.66
CA PHE A 93 -2.17 23.13 -1.00
C PHE A 93 -3.29 23.37 -2.01
N LEU A 94 -4.55 23.38 -1.54
CA LEU A 94 -5.68 23.74 -2.40
C LEU A 94 -5.47 25.13 -2.99
N THR A 95 -5.88 25.31 -4.25
CA THR A 95 -5.76 26.59 -4.95
C THR A 95 -6.35 27.72 -4.09
N ARG A 96 -5.64 28.84 -3.97
CA ARG A 96 -6.10 29.98 -3.15
C ARG A 96 -7.52 30.38 -3.54
N GLY A 97 -8.40 30.48 -2.54
CA GLY A 97 -9.83 30.77 -2.71
C GLY A 97 -10.72 29.54 -2.92
N ALA A 98 -10.16 28.34 -3.07
CA ALA A 98 -10.93 27.11 -3.25
C ALA A 98 -11.77 26.78 -2.00
N GLY A 99 -13.01 26.34 -2.21
CA GLY A 99 -13.93 25.92 -1.16
C GLY A 99 -13.58 24.53 -0.64
N VAL A 100 -13.41 24.38 0.67
CA VAL A 100 -13.23 23.06 1.29
C VAL A 100 -14.61 22.44 1.51
N VAL A 101 -14.93 21.41 0.73
CA VAL A 101 -16.22 20.69 0.83
C VAL A 101 -16.11 19.51 1.79
N LEU A 102 -15.00 18.75 1.72
CA LEU A 102 -14.68 17.75 2.74
C LEU A 102 -13.44 18.19 3.50
N THR A 103 -13.59 18.33 4.82
CA THR A 103 -12.47 18.64 5.69
C THR A 103 -11.54 17.43 5.81
N ARG A 104 -10.36 17.64 6.42
CA ARG A 104 -9.44 16.55 6.76
C ARG A 104 -10.09 15.47 7.62
N GLY A 105 -11.09 15.84 8.42
CA GLY A 105 -11.83 14.95 9.30
C GLY A 105 -12.87 14.11 8.58
N ASP A 106 -13.33 14.55 7.39
CA ASP A 106 -14.41 13.93 6.60
C ASP A 106 -13.90 12.95 5.54
N VAL A 107 -12.72 13.19 4.95
CA VAL A 107 -12.18 12.32 3.91
C VAL A 107 -11.81 10.92 4.45
N ASP A 108 -12.02 9.90 3.63
CA ASP A 108 -11.76 8.50 3.97
C ASP A 108 -10.87 7.85 2.90
N TYR A 109 -11.43 7.42 1.77
CA TYR A 109 -10.65 6.95 0.62
C TYR A 109 -10.52 8.05 -0.44
N VAL A 110 -9.34 8.15 -1.05
CA VAL A 110 -9.09 8.93 -2.27
C VAL A 110 -8.56 7.98 -3.35
N VAL A 111 -9.12 8.06 -4.55
CA VAL A 111 -8.82 7.15 -5.65
C VAL A 111 -8.47 7.96 -6.90
N THR A 112 -7.35 7.59 -7.51
CA THR A 112 -6.94 8.04 -8.86
C THR A 112 -6.74 6.82 -9.76
N GLU A 113 -6.40 7.06 -11.02
CA GLU A 113 -5.93 6.02 -11.94
C GLU A 113 -4.64 5.31 -11.48
N TYR A 114 -3.91 5.88 -10.52
CA TYR A 114 -2.68 5.30 -9.94
C TYR A 114 -2.90 4.55 -8.62
N GLY A 115 -4.16 4.41 -8.18
CA GLY A 115 -4.53 3.56 -7.05
C GLY A 115 -5.30 4.28 -5.94
N VAL A 116 -5.25 3.68 -4.74
CA VAL A 116 -6.11 4.05 -3.61
C VAL A 116 -5.26 4.51 -2.41
N ALA A 117 -5.63 5.66 -1.85
CA ALA A 117 -5.14 6.18 -0.57
C ALA A 117 -6.27 6.19 0.47
N HIS A 118 -6.20 5.29 1.45
CA HIS A 118 -7.01 5.37 2.66
C HIS A 118 -6.37 6.37 3.64
N LEU A 119 -7.12 7.36 4.11
CA LEU A 119 -6.60 8.49 4.91
C LEU A 119 -7.14 8.53 6.34
N ARG A 120 -8.23 7.82 6.64
CA ARG A 120 -8.80 7.76 7.99
C ARG A 120 -7.78 7.20 8.98
N GLY A 121 -7.65 7.85 10.14
CA GLY A 121 -6.72 7.45 11.20
C GLY A 121 -5.24 7.75 10.92
N LYS A 122 -4.89 8.28 9.74
CA LYS A 122 -3.50 8.58 9.39
C LYS A 122 -3.06 9.97 9.86
N THR A 123 -1.80 10.06 10.26
CA THR A 123 -1.09 11.32 10.51
C THR A 123 -0.90 12.13 9.22
N ILE A 124 -0.60 13.44 9.32
CA ILE A 124 -0.34 14.28 8.13
C ILE A 124 0.78 13.72 7.26
N LYS A 125 1.85 13.20 7.88
CA LYS A 125 2.95 12.51 7.19
C LYS A 125 2.46 11.34 6.34
N GLU A 126 1.65 10.47 6.93
CA GLU A 126 1.13 9.28 6.25
C GLU A 126 0.10 9.63 5.18
N ARG A 127 -0.71 10.67 5.38
CA ARG A 127 -1.65 11.19 4.39
C ARG A 127 -0.91 11.77 3.19
N ALA A 128 0.10 12.60 3.42
CA ALA A 128 0.93 13.17 2.36
C ALA A 128 1.59 12.06 1.53
N LEU A 129 2.22 11.07 2.18
CA LEU A 129 2.84 9.95 1.46
C LEU A 129 1.83 9.08 0.71
N ALA A 130 0.65 8.84 1.29
CA ALA A 130 -0.40 8.07 0.63
C ALA A 130 -0.93 8.82 -0.61
N LEU A 131 -1.17 10.13 -0.52
CA LEU A 131 -1.64 10.96 -1.63
C LEU A 131 -0.58 11.13 -2.72
N ILE A 132 0.69 11.33 -2.35
CA ILE A 132 1.80 11.36 -3.31
C ILE A 132 1.90 10.04 -4.05
N SER A 133 1.71 8.89 -3.37
CA SER A 133 1.83 7.59 -4.04
C SER A 133 0.75 7.34 -5.11
N ILE A 134 -0.42 7.97 -4.99
CA ILE A 134 -1.49 7.91 -6.01
C ILE A 134 -1.53 9.15 -6.92
N ALA A 135 -0.56 10.07 -6.81
CA ALA A 135 -0.40 11.15 -7.77
C ALA A 135 0.30 10.63 -9.05
N ASN A 136 0.13 11.35 -10.16
CA ASN A 136 0.86 11.06 -11.39
C ASN A 136 2.37 11.07 -11.15
N PRO A 137 3.13 10.06 -11.64
CA PRO A 137 4.57 9.91 -11.40
C PRO A 137 5.38 11.20 -11.60
N ARG A 138 5.06 11.99 -12.62
CA ARG A 138 5.76 13.24 -12.97
C ARG A 138 5.68 14.33 -11.90
N PHE A 139 4.68 14.27 -11.02
CA PHE A 139 4.49 15.26 -9.96
C PHE A 139 4.87 14.76 -8.57
N ARG A 140 5.14 13.45 -8.38
CA ARG A 140 5.37 12.85 -7.06
C ARG A 140 6.55 13.49 -6.32
N ASN A 141 7.69 13.64 -7.00
CA ASN A 141 8.90 14.20 -6.39
C ASN A 141 8.76 15.70 -6.10
N LYS A 142 8.10 16.46 -6.99
CA LYS A 142 7.76 17.86 -6.74
C LYS A 142 6.84 18.03 -5.53
N LEU A 143 5.83 17.17 -5.39
CA LEU A 143 4.95 17.16 -4.22
C LEU A 143 5.70 16.76 -2.95
N LEU A 144 6.61 15.79 -3.03
CA LEU A 144 7.47 15.39 -1.91
C LEU A 144 8.37 16.55 -1.44
N GLU A 145 9.02 17.26 -2.36
CA GLU A 145 9.83 18.45 -2.03
C GLU A 145 9.00 19.52 -1.31
N ARG A 146 7.77 19.75 -1.75
CA ARG A 146 6.83 20.66 -1.09
C ARG A 146 6.45 20.15 0.30
N ALA A 147 6.14 18.85 0.42
CA ALA A 147 5.82 18.22 1.70
C ALA A 147 6.97 18.35 2.72
N LYS A 148 8.23 18.19 2.28
CA LYS A 148 9.43 18.41 3.10
C LYS A 148 9.55 19.87 3.54
N ARG A 149 9.40 20.81 2.59
CA ARG A 149 9.43 22.26 2.86
C ARG A 149 8.39 22.71 3.88
N TYR A 150 7.22 22.09 3.88
CA TYR A 150 6.13 22.37 4.83
C TYR A 150 6.18 21.52 6.09
N HIS A 151 7.24 20.72 6.28
CA HIS A 151 7.42 19.80 7.42
C HIS A 151 6.26 18.80 7.60
N TYR A 152 5.54 18.48 6.52
CA TYR A 152 4.55 17.39 6.52
C TYR A 152 5.24 16.03 6.59
N VAL A 153 6.43 15.94 6.01
CA VAL A 153 7.26 14.74 6.02
C VAL A 153 8.71 15.07 6.37
N PRO A 154 9.49 14.11 6.91
CA PRO A 154 10.92 14.29 7.19
C PRO A 154 11.76 14.53 5.91
N GLU A 155 12.93 15.16 6.06
CA GLU A 155 13.80 15.48 4.93
C GLU A 155 14.49 14.25 4.33
N GLU A 156 14.69 13.20 5.12
CA GLU A 156 15.37 11.97 4.72
C GLU A 156 14.55 11.04 3.82
N ILE A 157 13.28 11.36 3.54
CA ILE A 157 12.47 10.54 2.63
C ILE A 157 13.11 10.53 1.25
N MET A 158 13.41 9.34 0.73
CA MET A 158 13.98 9.18 -0.60
C MET A 158 12.97 9.59 -1.70
N PRO A 159 13.45 10.11 -2.85
CA PRO A 159 12.60 10.38 -4.00
C PRO A 159 11.80 9.13 -4.41
N PHE A 160 10.56 9.35 -4.84
CA PHE A 160 9.72 8.30 -5.38
C PHE A 160 10.25 7.92 -6.76
N PRO A 161 10.30 6.61 -7.10
CA PRO A 161 10.70 6.20 -8.43
C PRO A 161 9.65 6.67 -9.45
N GLU A 162 10.11 7.08 -10.63
CA GLU A 162 9.25 7.51 -11.75
C GLU A 162 8.66 6.32 -12.51
N ILE A 163 8.24 5.30 -11.76
CA ILE A 163 7.62 4.08 -12.29
C ILE A 163 6.21 3.93 -11.73
N GLU A 164 5.37 3.28 -12.51
CA GLU A 164 4.04 2.91 -12.06
C GLU A 164 4.13 1.75 -11.06
N TYR A 165 3.26 1.82 -10.06
CA TYR A 165 3.16 0.75 -9.08
C TYR A 165 2.55 -0.49 -9.78
N PRO A 166 3.17 -1.68 -9.68
CA PRO A 166 2.71 -2.86 -10.43
C PRO A 166 1.45 -3.45 -9.79
N GLU A 167 0.30 -2.90 -10.16
CA GLU A 167 -1.02 -3.32 -9.68
C GLU A 167 -1.37 -4.77 -10.07
N ASP A 168 -0.89 -5.22 -11.23
CA ASP A 168 -1.04 -6.58 -11.76
C ASP A 168 -0.42 -7.66 -10.87
N LEU A 169 0.53 -7.28 -10.02
CA LEU A 169 1.18 -8.18 -9.07
C LEU A 169 0.33 -8.45 -7.82
N LYS A 170 -0.79 -7.76 -7.59
CA LYS A 170 -1.65 -8.06 -6.42
C LYS A 170 -2.29 -9.44 -6.54
N ARG A 171 -2.14 -10.27 -5.50
CA ARG A 171 -2.69 -11.64 -5.49
C ARG A 171 -3.20 -12.03 -4.10
N HIS A 172 -4.44 -12.48 -4.04
CA HIS A 172 -4.95 -13.11 -2.82
C HIS A 172 -4.49 -14.56 -2.74
N VAL A 173 -4.01 -14.96 -1.56
CA VAL A 173 -3.69 -16.35 -1.23
C VAL A 173 -4.56 -16.81 -0.07
N THR A 174 -5.05 -18.04 -0.16
CA THR A 174 -5.77 -18.70 0.94
C THR A 174 -4.82 -19.70 1.60
N LEU A 175 -4.62 -19.57 2.90
CA LEU A 175 -3.73 -20.43 3.67
C LEU A 175 -4.44 -21.71 4.12
N LYS A 176 -3.69 -22.63 4.72
CA LYS A 176 -4.21 -23.95 5.15
C LYS A 176 -5.36 -23.86 6.14
N ASP A 177 -5.38 -22.82 6.97
CA ASP A 177 -6.41 -22.55 7.98
C ASP A 177 -7.59 -21.74 7.42
N GLY A 178 -7.66 -21.53 6.10
CA GLY A 178 -8.70 -20.75 5.43
C GLY A 178 -8.50 -19.24 5.50
N SER A 179 -7.49 -18.75 6.21
CA SER A 179 -7.19 -17.31 6.26
C SER A 179 -6.78 -16.78 4.89
N LYS A 180 -7.22 -15.55 4.58
CA LYS A 180 -6.94 -14.87 3.31
C LYS A 180 -5.89 -13.78 3.54
N VAL A 181 -4.84 -13.81 2.74
CA VAL A 181 -3.77 -12.80 2.76
C VAL A 181 -3.62 -12.19 1.37
N LEU A 182 -3.52 -10.87 1.29
CA LEU A 182 -3.19 -10.18 0.04
C LEU A 182 -1.68 -10.07 -0.07
N LEU A 183 -1.10 -10.68 -1.10
CA LEU A 183 0.28 -10.43 -1.51
C LEU A 183 0.29 -9.23 -2.46
N ARG A 184 1.12 -8.22 -2.17
CA ARG A 184 1.29 -7.06 -3.04
C ARG A 184 2.69 -6.47 -2.93
N PRO A 185 3.20 -5.79 -3.99
CA PRO A 185 4.44 -5.02 -3.89
C PRO A 185 4.36 -3.98 -2.77
N ILE A 186 5.47 -3.72 -2.08
CA ILE A 186 5.57 -2.65 -1.09
C ILE A 186 5.62 -1.29 -1.79
N LYS A 187 5.11 -0.23 -1.16
CA LYS A 187 5.16 1.14 -1.67
C LYS A 187 5.64 2.13 -0.59
N PRO A 188 6.09 3.34 -0.96
CA PRO A 188 6.63 4.30 0.01
C PRO A 188 5.66 4.66 1.16
N SER A 189 4.35 4.65 0.89
CA SER A 189 3.32 4.89 1.91
C SER A 189 3.21 3.78 2.97
N ASP A 190 3.87 2.64 2.78
CA ASP A 190 3.90 1.53 3.72
C ASP A 190 4.99 1.69 4.79
N ALA A 191 5.73 2.80 4.82
CA ALA A 191 6.83 3.02 5.77
C ALA A 191 6.43 2.76 7.23
N THR A 192 5.28 3.31 7.69
CA THR A 192 4.77 3.03 9.05
C THR A 192 4.36 1.57 9.21
N LEU A 193 3.67 0.97 8.22
CA LEU A 193 3.26 -0.43 8.28
C LEU A 193 4.46 -1.37 8.40
N LYS A 194 5.54 -1.09 7.65
CA LYS A 194 6.79 -1.84 7.73
C LYS A 194 7.45 -1.67 9.10
N GLN A 195 7.40 -0.47 9.68
CA GLN A 195 7.91 -0.22 11.02
C GLN A 195 7.15 -1.04 12.07
N HIS A 196 5.83 -0.98 12.04
CA HIS A 196 4.98 -1.75 12.95
C HIS A 196 5.22 -3.25 12.78
N PHE A 197 5.33 -3.73 11.54
CA PHE A 197 5.68 -5.12 11.27
C PHE A 197 7.03 -5.51 11.89
N PHE A 198 8.08 -4.68 11.75
CA PHE A 198 9.37 -4.96 12.37
C PHE A 198 9.28 -5.12 13.89
N TYR A 199 8.55 -4.23 14.56
CA TYR A 199 8.38 -4.26 16.03
C TYR A 199 7.41 -5.36 16.51
N ALA A 200 6.56 -5.88 15.63
CA ALA A 200 5.70 -7.02 15.92
C ALA A 200 6.42 -8.38 15.83
N LEU A 201 7.66 -8.42 15.31
CA LEU A 201 8.45 -9.65 15.22
C LEU A 201 9.12 -9.98 16.55
N SER A 202 9.21 -11.27 16.85
CA SER A 202 10.07 -11.75 17.93
C SER A 202 11.56 -11.44 17.67
N LYS A 203 12.34 -11.31 18.75
CA LYS A 203 13.81 -11.12 18.65
C LYS A 203 14.47 -12.23 17.82
N GLU A 204 13.94 -13.45 17.90
CA GLU A 204 14.43 -14.58 17.13
C GLU A 204 14.12 -14.42 15.64
N SER A 205 12.90 -14.01 15.28
CA SER A 205 12.51 -13.73 13.89
C SER A 205 13.35 -12.59 13.29
N VAL A 206 13.64 -11.53 14.07
CA VAL A 206 14.56 -10.45 13.67
C VAL A 206 15.98 -10.97 13.49
N LYS A 207 16.52 -11.74 14.45
CA LYS A 207 17.87 -12.34 14.35
C LYS A 207 17.99 -13.18 13.08
N ARG A 208 16.99 -14.01 12.78
CA ARG A 208 16.97 -14.88 11.59
C ARG A 208 16.87 -14.10 10.28
N ARG A 209 16.07 -13.03 10.22
CA ARG A 209 15.88 -12.22 9.00
C ARG A 209 17.07 -11.32 8.68
N TYR A 210 17.74 -10.78 9.70
CA TYR A 210 18.81 -9.78 9.55
C TYR A 210 20.17 -10.30 10.02
N LEU A 211 20.32 -11.61 10.24
CA LEU A 211 21.56 -12.27 10.69
C LEU A 211 22.17 -11.61 11.95
N GLY A 212 21.33 -11.07 12.83
CA GLY A 212 21.75 -10.37 14.06
C GLY A 212 22.27 -8.94 13.87
N SER A 213 22.34 -8.41 12.64
CA SER A 213 22.87 -7.07 12.33
C SER A 213 21.93 -5.91 12.68
N LEU A 214 20.67 -6.20 13.00
CA LEU A 214 19.63 -5.18 13.19
C LEU A 214 18.83 -5.41 14.46
N SER A 215 18.94 -4.48 15.42
CA SER A 215 18.20 -4.50 16.70
C SER A 215 17.13 -3.41 16.82
N PHE A 216 17.17 -2.39 15.95
CA PHE A 216 16.21 -1.29 15.92
C PHE A 216 15.97 -0.79 14.49
N MET A 217 14.76 -0.31 14.20
CA MET A 217 14.36 0.16 12.88
C MET A 217 13.81 1.60 12.95
N PRO A 218 14.68 2.62 12.90
CA PRO A 218 14.24 4.01 12.85
C PRO A 218 13.68 4.31 11.46
N LEU A 219 12.70 5.21 11.37
CA LEU A 219 12.05 5.59 10.10
C LEU A 219 13.05 6.01 9.01
N ARG A 220 14.13 6.70 9.38
CA ARG A 220 15.19 7.09 8.42
C ARG A 220 15.85 5.90 7.70
N ARG A 221 15.88 4.71 8.31
CA ARG A 221 16.44 3.50 7.69
C ARG A 221 15.38 2.69 6.92
N ILE A 222 14.11 3.06 6.99
CA ILE A 222 13.02 2.32 6.33
C ILE A 222 12.93 2.64 4.84
N TRP A 223 13.28 3.87 4.42
CA TRP A 223 13.09 4.34 3.06
C TRP A 223 13.69 3.44 1.97
N PRO A 224 14.95 2.98 2.08
CA PRO A 224 15.52 2.06 1.08
C PRO A 224 14.73 0.76 0.92
N TYR A 225 13.98 0.34 1.93
CA TYR A 225 13.22 -0.91 1.90
C TYR A 225 11.75 -0.75 1.47
N VAL A 226 11.30 0.48 1.21
CA VAL A 226 9.92 0.77 0.76
C VAL A 226 9.88 1.58 -0.54
N VAL A 227 11.00 2.20 -0.91
CA VAL A 227 11.24 2.89 -2.17
C VAL A 227 12.06 1.96 -3.07
N VAL A 228 11.37 1.08 -3.78
CA VAL A 228 11.99 0.05 -4.63
C VAL A 228 11.65 0.29 -6.10
N ASP A 229 12.55 -0.08 -7.01
CA ASP A 229 12.39 0.13 -8.45
C ASP A 229 11.56 -0.95 -9.17
N TYR A 230 11.11 -1.98 -8.45
CA TYR A 230 10.36 -3.15 -8.92
C TYR A 230 11.01 -3.94 -10.08
N ASN A 231 12.23 -3.59 -10.49
CA ASN A 231 12.95 -4.15 -11.64
C ASN A 231 14.16 -4.95 -11.18
N ASN A 232 15.08 -4.30 -10.46
CA ASN A 232 16.27 -4.91 -9.88
C ASN A 232 16.01 -5.34 -8.43
N GLU A 233 15.17 -4.59 -7.73
CA GLU A 233 14.72 -4.92 -6.38
C GLU A 233 13.22 -5.14 -6.37
N MET A 234 12.80 -6.25 -5.79
CA MET A 234 11.40 -6.53 -5.54
C MET A 234 11.20 -6.74 -4.06
N SER A 235 10.19 -6.08 -3.51
CA SER A 235 9.72 -6.41 -2.18
C SER A 235 8.20 -6.51 -2.15
N VAL A 236 7.73 -7.62 -1.58
CA VAL A 236 6.33 -8.02 -1.51
C VAL A 236 5.96 -8.17 -0.05
N VAL A 237 4.80 -7.62 0.31
CA VAL A 237 4.20 -7.75 1.63
C VAL A 237 2.97 -8.64 1.53
N GLY A 238 2.77 -9.48 2.54
CA GLY A 238 1.51 -10.14 2.81
C GLY A 238 0.72 -9.30 3.79
N THR A 239 -0.48 -8.86 3.42
CA THR A 239 -1.32 -7.99 4.23
C THR A 239 -2.69 -8.59 4.49
N ILE A 240 -3.27 -8.16 5.61
CA ILE A 240 -4.64 -8.44 6.04
C ILE A 240 -5.32 -7.14 6.44
N THR A 241 -6.63 -7.19 6.66
CA THR A 241 -7.39 -6.10 7.24
C THR A 241 -7.74 -6.43 8.69
N GLU A 242 -7.21 -5.64 9.63
CA GLU A 242 -7.56 -5.66 11.06
C GLU A 242 -8.24 -4.30 11.36
N ASP A 243 -9.45 -4.31 11.91
CA ASP A 243 -10.22 -3.09 12.25
C ASP A 243 -10.33 -2.05 11.13
N GLY A 244 -10.50 -2.53 9.89
CA GLY A 244 -10.60 -1.67 8.70
C GLY A 244 -9.27 -1.07 8.23
N SER A 245 -8.16 -1.39 8.90
CA SER A 245 -6.82 -0.94 8.55
C SER A 245 -5.98 -2.10 8.00
N GLU A 246 -5.12 -1.78 7.04
CA GLU A 246 -4.21 -2.76 6.47
C GLU A 246 -3.04 -3.02 7.43
N VAL A 247 -2.69 -4.28 7.65
CA VAL A 247 -1.58 -4.72 8.50
C VAL A 247 -0.70 -5.70 7.74
N ILE A 248 0.62 -5.53 7.84
CA ILE A 248 1.60 -6.45 7.25
C ILE A 248 1.83 -7.63 8.20
N VAL A 249 1.71 -8.85 7.66
CA VAL A 249 1.91 -10.12 8.39
C VAL A 249 3.06 -10.96 7.82
N ALA A 250 3.54 -10.62 6.62
CA ALA A 250 4.73 -11.22 6.04
C ALA A 250 5.42 -10.24 5.09
N MET A 251 6.71 -10.41 4.89
CA MET A 251 7.48 -9.64 3.92
C MET A 251 8.54 -10.51 3.29
N GLY A 252 8.69 -10.38 1.98
CA GLY A 252 9.69 -11.06 1.18
C GLY A 252 10.32 -10.08 0.21
N SER A 253 11.59 -10.26 -0.09
CA SER A 253 12.30 -9.42 -1.05
C SER A 253 13.34 -10.22 -1.80
N TYR A 254 13.65 -9.76 -3.01
CA TYR A 254 14.91 -10.13 -3.66
C TYR A 254 15.58 -8.90 -4.25
N SER A 255 16.92 -8.93 -4.30
CA SER A 255 17.75 -7.90 -4.93
C SER A 255 18.68 -8.56 -5.94
N ARG A 256 18.62 -8.12 -7.21
CA ARG A 256 19.48 -8.65 -8.27
C ARG A 256 20.95 -8.37 -7.95
N ILE A 257 21.79 -9.39 -8.08
CA ILE A 257 23.24 -9.26 -8.00
C ILE A 257 23.71 -8.58 -9.31
N PRO A 258 24.42 -7.44 -9.25
CA PRO A 258 24.79 -6.67 -10.44
C PRO A 258 25.49 -7.52 -11.50
N ASN A 259 25.13 -7.31 -12.77
CA ASN A 259 25.69 -8.02 -13.93
C ASN A 259 25.49 -9.55 -13.92
N THR A 260 24.48 -10.05 -13.19
CA THR A 260 24.14 -11.49 -13.18
C THR A 260 22.65 -11.72 -13.38
N ASP A 261 22.28 -12.98 -13.59
CA ASP A 261 20.92 -13.51 -13.56
C ASP A 261 20.54 -14.05 -12.17
N MET A 262 21.31 -13.68 -11.13
CA MET A 262 21.13 -14.13 -9.76
C MET A 262 20.52 -13.01 -8.91
N ALA A 263 19.72 -13.37 -7.90
CA ALA A 263 19.22 -12.41 -6.91
C ALA A 263 19.30 -12.97 -5.50
N GLU A 264 19.67 -12.14 -4.53
CA GLU A 264 19.63 -12.51 -3.13
C GLU A 264 18.19 -12.42 -2.63
N VAL A 265 17.64 -13.52 -2.13
CA VAL A 265 16.26 -13.61 -1.63
C VAL A 265 16.24 -13.63 -0.10
N SER A 266 15.23 -13.00 0.48
CA SER A 266 15.00 -13.01 1.91
C SER A 266 13.52 -12.91 2.24
N LEU A 267 13.09 -13.54 3.33
CA LEU A 267 11.70 -13.47 3.79
C LEU A 267 11.57 -13.54 5.30
N VAL A 268 10.45 -13.04 5.80
CA VAL A 268 10.06 -13.07 7.21
C VAL A 268 8.54 -13.09 7.32
N VAL A 269 8.03 -13.82 8.30
CA VAL A 269 6.60 -13.96 8.59
C VAL A 269 6.40 -13.67 10.08
N ARG A 270 5.39 -12.85 10.40
CA ARG A 270 5.00 -12.52 11.78
C ARG A 270 4.73 -13.81 12.56
N ASP A 271 5.19 -13.89 13.81
CA ASP A 271 5.27 -15.15 14.55
C ASP A 271 3.92 -15.88 14.67
N ASP A 272 2.82 -15.15 14.84
CA ASP A 272 1.43 -15.62 14.87
C ASP A 272 0.88 -16.10 13.50
N TRP A 273 1.55 -15.76 12.41
CA TRP A 273 1.24 -16.19 11.04
C TRP A 273 2.16 -17.30 10.51
N GLN A 274 3.13 -17.75 11.32
CA GLN A 274 4.02 -18.85 10.95
C GLN A 274 3.28 -20.20 10.93
N ASN A 275 3.87 -21.20 10.28
CA ASN A 275 3.33 -22.58 10.14
C ASN A 275 1.99 -22.71 9.37
N LYS A 276 1.41 -21.61 8.87
CA LYS A 276 0.20 -21.60 8.03
C LYS A 276 0.44 -21.79 6.53
N GLY A 277 1.72 -21.86 6.12
CA GLY A 277 2.14 -21.97 4.72
C GLY A 277 2.46 -20.63 4.03
N LEU A 278 2.29 -19.51 4.72
CA LEU A 278 2.50 -18.17 4.17
C LEU A 278 3.93 -17.94 3.64
N GLY A 279 4.95 -18.42 4.37
CA GLY A 279 6.36 -18.30 3.91
C GLY A 279 6.64 -19.03 2.60
N THR A 280 6.07 -20.22 2.39
CA THR A 280 6.18 -20.98 1.13
C THR A 280 5.41 -20.29 0.01
N ALA A 281 4.18 -19.81 0.28
CA ALA A 281 3.39 -19.07 -0.70
C ALA A 281 4.12 -17.80 -1.18
N LEU A 282 4.70 -17.04 -0.24
CA LEU A 282 5.46 -15.83 -0.53
C LEU A 282 6.75 -16.12 -1.32
N PHE A 283 7.50 -17.17 -0.95
CA PHE A 283 8.70 -17.57 -1.69
C PHE A 283 8.37 -17.96 -3.14
N ASN A 284 7.35 -18.80 -3.34
CA ASN A 284 6.94 -19.24 -4.67
C ASN A 284 6.46 -18.06 -5.53
N TYR A 285 5.74 -17.12 -4.91
CA TYR A 285 5.31 -15.90 -5.57
C TYR A 285 6.51 -15.03 -5.99
N LEU A 286 7.50 -14.81 -5.10
CA LEU A 286 8.73 -14.10 -5.48
C LEU A 286 9.49 -14.81 -6.60
N ALA A 287 9.56 -16.14 -6.59
CA ALA A 287 10.19 -16.91 -7.66
C ALA A 287 9.45 -16.73 -9.00
N GLU A 288 8.11 -16.68 -9.01
CA GLU A 288 7.31 -16.38 -10.20
C GLU A 288 7.66 -15.00 -10.78
N VAL A 289 7.68 -13.98 -9.91
CA VAL A 289 7.98 -12.58 -10.25
C VAL A 289 9.44 -12.41 -10.72
N ALA A 290 10.38 -13.14 -10.12
CA ALA A 290 11.79 -13.10 -10.48
C ALA A 290 12.04 -13.74 -11.86
N LYS A 291 11.37 -14.87 -12.15
CA LYS A 291 11.46 -15.54 -13.47
C LYS A 291 10.95 -14.65 -14.60
N SER A 292 9.83 -13.94 -14.40
CA SER A 292 9.31 -13.02 -15.43
C SER A 292 10.24 -11.83 -15.69
N ARG A 293 11.19 -11.57 -14.78
CA ARG A 293 12.24 -10.56 -14.90
C ARG A 293 13.61 -11.13 -15.28
N GLY A 294 13.69 -12.39 -15.70
CA GLY A 294 14.93 -13.01 -16.16
C GLY A 294 15.94 -13.36 -15.05
N ILE A 295 15.50 -13.45 -13.79
CA ILE A 295 16.31 -14.06 -12.72
C ILE A 295 16.20 -15.57 -12.85
N ARG A 296 17.34 -16.26 -12.93
CA ARG A 296 17.42 -17.72 -13.07
C ARG A 296 17.78 -18.41 -11.77
N ARG A 297 18.38 -17.70 -10.82
CA ARG A 297 18.82 -18.30 -9.55
C ARG A 297 18.58 -17.35 -8.39
N PHE A 298 18.11 -17.90 -7.28
CA PHE A 298 18.17 -17.22 -6.00
C PHE A 298 19.39 -17.65 -5.20
N THR A 299 19.98 -16.69 -4.49
CA THR A 299 20.95 -16.94 -3.43
C THR A 299 20.34 -16.54 -2.09
N ALA A 300 20.76 -17.19 -1.01
CA ALA A 300 20.35 -16.79 0.33
C ALA A 300 21.41 -17.17 1.37
N TRP A 301 21.61 -16.27 2.33
CA TRP A 301 22.33 -16.55 3.56
C TRP A 301 21.35 -16.90 4.67
N VAL A 302 21.51 -18.08 5.26
CA VAL A 302 20.58 -18.61 6.26
C VAL A 302 21.34 -19.11 7.47
N LEU A 303 21.01 -18.64 8.68
CA LEU A 303 21.55 -19.22 9.92
C LEU A 303 21.29 -20.73 9.96
N ILE A 304 22.29 -21.53 10.34
CA ILE A 304 22.16 -23.00 10.42
C ILE A 304 20.98 -23.43 11.32
N GLU A 305 20.72 -22.65 12.36
CA GLU A 305 19.60 -22.80 13.31
C GLU A 305 18.21 -22.61 12.66
N ASN A 306 18.13 -21.92 11.50
CA ASN A 306 16.88 -21.58 10.82
C ASN A 306 16.39 -22.73 9.92
N THR A 307 16.09 -23.87 10.54
CA THR A 307 15.57 -25.07 9.87
C THR A 307 14.25 -24.82 9.14
N ARG A 308 13.43 -23.88 9.62
CA ARG A 308 12.17 -23.45 8.97
C ARG A 308 12.41 -22.88 7.57
N MET A 309 13.45 -22.06 7.41
CA MET A 309 13.79 -21.47 6.11
C MET A 309 14.27 -22.54 5.12
N MET A 310 15.10 -23.48 5.58
CA MET A 310 15.52 -24.62 4.76
C MET A 310 14.34 -25.51 4.37
N HIS A 311 13.34 -25.67 5.24
CA HIS A 311 12.09 -26.37 4.90
C HIS A 311 11.30 -25.64 3.80
N ILE A 312 11.23 -24.31 3.83
CA ILE A 312 10.60 -23.51 2.76
C ILE A 312 11.29 -23.76 1.41
N PHE A 313 12.63 -23.70 1.38
CA PHE A 313 13.39 -23.93 0.15
C PHE A 313 13.19 -25.35 -0.39
N LYS A 314 13.29 -26.38 0.46
CA LYS A 314 13.05 -27.78 0.05
C LYS A 314 11.63 -28.00 -0.48
N LYS A 315 10.63 -27.39 0.17
CA LYS A 315 9.22 -27.52 -0.22
C LYS A 315 8.85 -26.77 -1.49
N SER A 316 9.65 -25.80 -1.91
CA SER A 316 9.42 -25.05 -3.15
C SER A 316 9.51 -25.91 -4.41
N GLY A 317 10.17 -27.07 -4.33
CA GLY A 317 10.37 -27.99 -5.46
C GLY A 317 11.48 -27.56 -6.44
N TYR A 318 12.14 -26.43 -6.21
CA TYR A 318 13.28 -26.00 -7.02
C TYR A 318 14.56 -26.76 -6.63
N PRO A 319 15.40 -27.14 -7.61
CA PRO A 319 16.72 -27.68 -7.33
C PRO A 319 17.53 -26.70 -6.47
N LEU A 320 18.07 -27.18 -5.35
CA LEU A 320 18.87 -26.36 -4.46
C LEU A 320 20.22 -27.03 -4.15
N ARG A 321 21.26 -26.20 -4.04
CA ARG A 321 22.58 -26.58 -3.52
C ARG A 321 22.89 -25.67 -2.36
N TYR A 322 23.57 -26.18 -1.34
CA TYR A 322 24.05 -25.33 -0.26
C TYR A 322 25.39 -25.81 0.26
N ARG A 323 26.16 -24.88 0.81
CA ARG A 323 27.40 -25.14 1.53
C ARG A 323 27.37 -24.43 2.87
N VAL A 324 28.16 -24.94 3.81
CA VAL A 324 28.31 -24.35 5.14
C VAL A 324 29.46 -23.36 5.11
N GLU A 325 29.21 -22.14 5.55
CA GLU A 325 30.22 -21.09 5.75
C GLU A 325 30.06 -20.52 7.16
N GLY A 326 30.94 -20.95 8.08
CA GLY A 326 30.82 -20.58 9.49
C GLY A 326 29.50 -21.08 10.10
N ASN A 327 28.66 -20.16 10.59
CA ASN A 327 27.33 -20.48 11.14
C ASN A 327 26.17 -20.29 10.13
N LEU A 328 26.50 -20.11 8.85
CA LEU A 328 25.55 -19.85 7.78
C LEU A 328 25.53 -21.00 6.77
N TYR A 329 24.36 -21.25 6.21
CA TYR A 329 24.21 -21.87 4.91
C TYR A 329 24.24 -20.77 3.85
N TYR A 330 25.14 -20.93 2.87
CA TYR A 330 25.01 -20.26 1.58
C TYR A 330 24.21 -21.17 0.66
N VAL A 331 23.00 -20.75 0.29
CA VAL A 331 22.05 -21.54 -0.49
C VAL A 331 21.92 -20.94 -1.89
N GLU A 332 22.01 -21.79 -2.91
CA GLU A 332 21.68 -21.49 -4.30
C GLU A 332 20.45 -22.29 -4.72
N ILE A 333 19.46 -21.62 -5.31
CA ILE A 333 18.19 -22.21 -5.73
C ILE A 333 17.98 -21.91 -7.21
N ASP A 334 17.96 -22.95 -8.04
CA ASP A 334 17.75 -22.81 -9.49
C ASP A 334 16.25 -22.65 -9.79
N LEU A 335 15.87 -21.51 -10.35
CA LEU A 335 14.48 -21.18 -10.69
C LEU A 335 14.05 -21.74 -12.05
N LYS A 336 14.91 -22.46 -12.77
CA LYS A 336 14.48 -23.26 -13.92
C LYS A 336 13.45 -24.28 -13.46
N LYS A 337 12.40 -24.45 -14.28
CA LYS A 337 11.41 -25.50 -14.01
C LYS A 337 12.12 -26.87 -13.91
N PRO A 338 11.75 -27.73 -12.94
CA PRO A 338 11.96 -29.16 -13.11
C PRO A 338 11.22 -29.66 -14.36
#